data_AF-A0A382C6B3-F1
#
_entry.id   AF-A0A382C6B3-F1
#
_cell.length_a   1.000
_cell.length_b   1.000
_cell.length_c   1.000
_cell.angle_alpha   90.00
_cell.angle_beta   90.00
_cell.angle_gamma   90.00
#
_symmetry.space_group_name_H-M   'P 1'
#
loop_
_entity.id
_entity.type
_entity.pdbx_description
1 polymer ?
#
loop_
_entity_poly.entity_id
_entity_poly.type
_entity_poly.pdbx_seq_one_letter_code
_entity_poly.pdbx_strand_id
1 'polypeptide(L)'
;MESVYRLRQEAVDRANDHLAREMLQLKQEQQNLDQIGERIEQAREGFREAMSSGAQSGLIVQLRQFMVSLEQERTNRESTLEAYQARVDACQKALIVARRKLETMEKIKTKRLREHEAKWSSEEQRELDELMVRGSASDLRGDYA
;
A
#
# COMPACT_ATOMS: atom_id res chain seq x y z
N MET A 1 -1.45 21.30 -12.93
CA MET A 1 -1.13 19.88 -13.15
C MET A 1 -0.19 19.35 -12.08
N GLU A 2 0.89 20.06 -11.75
CA GLU A 2 1.80 19.66 -10.66
C GLU A 2 1.15 19.60 -9.28
N SER A 3 0.21 20.51 -8.96
CA SER A 3 -0.56 20.45 -7.72
C SER A 3 -1.36 19.15 -7.58
N VAL A 4 -2.04 18.74 -8.66
CA VAL A 4 -2.81 17.48 -8.69
C VAL A 4 -1.88 16.28 -8.60
N TYR A 5 -0.72 16.32 -9.26
CA TYR A 5 0.28 15.26 -9.16
C TYR A 5 0.77 15.08 -7.71
N ARG A 6 1.16 16.17 -7.04
CA ARG A 6 1.57 16.14 -5.62
C ARG A 6 0.49 15.58 -4.72
N LEU A 7 -0.77 16.02 -4.87
CA LEU A 7 -1.89 15.49 -4.10
C LEU A 7 -2.10 13.97 -4.30
N ARG A 8 -1.86 13.46 -5.52
CA ARG A 8 -1.94 12.02 -5.80
C ARG A 8 -0.76 11.25 -5.23
N GLN A 9 0.44 11.83 -5.26
CA GLN A 9 1.62 11.26 -4.63
C GLN A 9 1.41 11.15 -3.12
N GLU A 10 1.00 12.23 -2.46
CA GLU A 10 0.69 12.21 -1.02
C GLU A 10 -0.41 11.20 -0.67
N ALA A 11 -1.39 10.98 -1.56
CA ALA A 11 -2.42 9.97 -1.34
C ALA A 11 -1.85 8.54 -1.39
N VAL A 12 -0.84 8.29 -2.22
CA VAL A 12 -0.10 7.02 -2.25
C VAL A 12 0.72 6.88 -0.97
N ASP A 13 1.41 7.94 -0.54
CA ASP A 13 2.23 7.92 0.68
C ASP A 13 1.37 7.65 1.92
N ARG A 14 0.23 8.35 2.06
CA ARG A 14 -0.74 8.08 3.13
C ARG A 14 -1.30 6.65 3.10
N ALA A 15 -1.52 6.09 1.91
CA ALA A 15 -1.99 4.71 1.77
C ALA A 15 -0.92 3.69 2.17
N ASN A 16 0.37 3.96 1.84
CA ASN A 16 1.49 3.14 2.30
C ASN A 16 1.63 3.20 3.83
N ASP A 17 1.56 4.40 4.42
CA ASP A 17 1.63 4.57 5.88
C ASP A 17 0.52 3.82 6.60
N HIS A 18 -0.70 3.88 6.07
CA HIS A 18 -1.83 3.16 6.64
C HIS A 18 -1.64 1.64 6.54
N LEU A 19 -1.21 1.14 5.38
CA LEU A 19 -0.89 -0.27 5.19
C LEU A 19 0.20 -0.74 6.17
N ALA A 20 1.27 0.05 6.35
CA ALA A 20 2.34 -0.28 7.28
C ALA A 20 1.85 -0.42 8.73
N ARG A 21 0.93 0.46 9.16
CA ARG A 21 0.31 0.39 10.49
C ARG A 21 -0.53 -0.88 10.66
N GLU A 22 -1.40 -1.20 9.71
CA GLU A 22 -2.24 -2.40 9.79
C GLU A 22 -1.40 -3.69 9.75
N MET A 23 -0.33 -3.72 8.93
CA MET A 23 0.61 -4.85 8.91
C MET A 23 1.36 -5.02 10.23
N LEU A 24 1.72 -3.93 10.90
CA LEU A 24 2.34 -3.99 12.23
C LEU A 24 1.38 -4.60 13.25
N GLN A 25 0.12 -4.16 13.24
CA GLN A 25 -0.91 -4.70 14.14
C GLN A 25 -1.17 -6.18 13.87
N LEU A 26 -1.27 -6.59 12.60
CA LEU A 26 -1.41 -8.00 12.20
C LEU A 26 -0.24 -8.83 12.74
N LYS A 27 0.99 -8.35 12.57
CA LYS A 27 2.18 -9.06 13.06
C LYS A 27 2.19 -9.19 14.58
N GLN A 28 1.80 -8.12 15.29
CA GLN A 28 1.73 -8.15 16.75
C GLN A 28 0.67 -9.14 17.23
N GLU A 29 -0.49 -9.19 16.57
CA GLU A 29 -1.56 -10.11 16.93
C GLU A 29 -1.18 -11.58 16.64
N GLN A 30 -0.42 -11.82 15.56
CA GLN A 30 0.15 -13.14 15.29
C GLN A 30 1.09 -13.58 16.43
N GLN A 31 2.00 -12.70 16.87
CA GLN A 31 2.89 -12.99 17.99
C GLN A 31 2.11 -13.27 19.29
N ASN A 32 1.04 -12.53 19.53
CA ASN A 32 0.16 -12.74 20.67
C ASN A 32 -0.53 -14.11 20.63
N LEU A 33 -0.89 -14.61 19.45
CA LEU A 33 -1.46 -15.95 19.26
C LEU A 33 -0.43 -17.04 19.48
N ASP A 34 0.79 -16.86 18.96
CA ASP A 34 1.89 -17.81 19.15
C ASP A 34 2.19 -17.97 20.66
N GLN A 35 2.25 -16.87 21.41
CA GLN A 35 2.43 -16.88 22.87
C GLN A 35 1.28 -17.56 23.61
N ILE A 36 0.02 -17.40 23.17
CA ILE A 36 -1.11 -18.15 23.75
C ILE A 36 -0.94 -19.64 23.47
N GLY A 37 -0.51 -20.01 22.26
CA GLY A 37 -0.23 -21.40 21.89
C GLY A 37 0.78 -22.05 22.83
N GLU A 38 1.90 -21.36 23.11
CA GLU A 38 2.90 -21.81 24.08
C GLU A 38 2.31 -21.98 25.49
N ARG A 39 1.51 -21.01 25.96
CA ARG A 39 0.85 -21.08 27.27
C ARG A 39 -0.16 -22.22 27.36
N ILE A 40 -0.87 -22.52 26.28
CA ILE A 40 -1.79 -23.66 26.22
C ILE A 40 -1.03 -24.98 26.35
N GLU A 41 0.11 -25.14 25.65
CA GLU A 41 0.92 -26.35 25.76
C GLU A 41 1.52 -26.51 27.16
N GLN A 42 2.04 -25.44 27.76
CA GLN A 42 2.50 -25.45 29.15
C GLN A 42 1.38 -25.83 30.13
N ALA A 43 0.17 -25.30 29.94
CA ALA A 43 -0.97 -25.65 30.77
C ALA A 43 -1.38 -27.13 30.60
N ARG A 44 -1.28 -27.68 29.39
CA ARG A 44 -1.51 -29.10 29.10
C ARG A 44 -0.47 -30.00 29.77
N GLU A 45 0.80 -29.61 29.74
CA GLU A 45 1.89 -30.31 30.43
C GLU A 45 1.67 -30.31 31.94
N GLY A 46 1.44 -29.14 32.54
CA GLY A 46 1.15 -29.03 33.97
C GLY A 46 -0.09 -29.82 34.40
N PHE A 47 -1.13 -29.88 33.55
CA PHE A 47 -2.29 -30.73 33.79
C PHE A 47 -1.94 -32.23 33.79
N ARG A 48 -1.15 -32.69 32.81
CA ARG A 48 -0.68 -34.09 32.74
C ARG A 48 0.16 -34.48 33.95
N GLU A 49 1.05 -33.59 34.39
CA GLU A 49 1.88 -33.79 35.59
C GLU A 49 1.06 -33.82 36.88
N ALA A 50 0.08 -32.93 37.02
CA ALA A 50 -0.82 -32.93 38.17
C ALA A 50 -1.64 -34.23 38.24
N MET A 51 -2.08 -34.75 37.10
CA MET A 51 -2.79 -36.03 37.02
C MET A 51 -1.88 -37.22 37.36
N SER A 52 -0.63 -37.23 36.91
CA SER A 52 0.31 -38.34 37.18
C SER A 52 0.87 -38.36 38.60
N SER A 53 0.98 -37.19 39.24
CA SER A 53 1.48 -37.04 40.61
C SER A 53 0.41 -37.24 41.70
N GLY A 54 -0.84 -37.50 41.31
CA GLY A 54 -1.95 -37.68 42.27
C GLY A 54 -2.35 -36.37 42.95
N ALA A 55 -2.25 -35.23 42.24
CA ALA A 55 -2.62 -33.94 42.78
C ALA A 55 -4.07 -33.89 43.27
N GLN A 56 -4.34 -32.95 44.18
CA GLN A 56 -5.67 -32.76 44.74
C GLN A 56 -6.70 -32.42 43.66
N SER A 57 -7.91 -33.00 43.78
CA SER A 57 -9.05 -32.75 42.89
C SER A 57 -9.31 -31.27 42.60
N GLY A 58 -9.17 -30.40 43.61
CA GLY A 58 -9.35 -28.95 43.44
C GLY A 58 -8.37 -28.32 42.45
N LEU A 59 -7.10 -28.73 42.47
CA LEU A 59 -6.08 -28.22 41.53
C LEU A 59 -6.38 -28.67 40.10
N ILE A 60 -6.81 -29.92 39.92
CA ILE A 60 -7.20 -30.44 38.60
C ILE A 60 -8.36 -29.64 38.00
N VAL A 61 -9.37 -29.29 38.81
CA VAL A 61 -10.49 -28.45 38.36
C VAL A 61 -10.01 -27.05 37.97
N GLN A 62 -9.13 -26.43 38.76
CA GLN A 62 -8.58 -25.10 38.46
C GLN A 62 -7.78 -25.10 37.15
N LEU A 63 -6.91 -26.09 36.94
CA LEU A 63 -6.14 -26.23 35.71
C LEU A 63 -7.04 -26.42 34.49
N ARG A 64 -8.10 -27.22 34.61
CA ARG A 64 -9.08 -27.39 33.54
C ARG A 64 -9.80 -26.08 33.19
N GLN A 65 -10.25 -25.33 34.19
CA GLN A 65 -10.89 -24.02 33.98
C GLN A 65 -9.93 -23.02 33.33
N PHE A 66 -8.67 -23.01 33.77
CA PHE A 66 -7.63 -22.17 33.17
C PHE A 66 -7.40 -22.52 31.70
N MET A 67 -7.27 -23.81 31.35
CA MET A 67 -7.14 -24.24 29.95
C MET A 67 -8.33 -23.80 29.09
N VAL A 68 -9.55 -23.92 29.60
CA VAL A 68 -10.76 -23.43 28.88
C VAL A 68 -10.69 -21.92 28.66
N SER A 69 -10.22 -21.15 29.65
CA SER A 69 -10.06 -19.70 29.50
C SER A 69 -9.01 -19.32 28.43
N LEU A 70 -7.92 -20.09 28.33
CA LEU A 70 -6.89 -19.89 27.31
C LEU A 70 -7.40 -20.20 25.89
N GLU A 71 -8.17 -21.29 25.72
CA GLU A 71 -8.79 -21.61 24.42
C GLU A 71 -9.80 -20.52 24.00
N GLN A 72 -10.59 -19.99 24.95
CA GLN A 72 -11.47 -18.86 24.65
C GLN A 72 -10.69 -17.60 24.26
N GLU A 73 -9.60 -17.30 24.96
CA GLU A 73 -8.71 -16.18 24.62
C GLU A 73 -8.12 -16.37 23.21
N ARG A 74 -7.68 -17.59 22.88
CA ARG A 74 -7.20 -17.96 21.55
C ARG A 74 -8.24 -17.68 20.47
N THR A 75 -9.46 -18.18 20.63
CA THR A 75 -10.54 -17.96 19.66
C THR A 75 -10.84 -16.47 19.46
N ASN A 76 -10.85 -15.68 20.54
CA ASN A 76 -11.06 -14.23 20.45
C ASN A 76 -9.94 -13.53 19.67
N ARG A 77 -8.68 -13.94 19.89
CA ARG A 77 -7.52 -13.40 19.17
C ARG A 77 -7.47 -13.86 17.71
N GLU A 78 -7.86 -15.10 17.42
CA GLU A 78 -8.00 -15.59 16.03
C GLU A 78 -9.01 -14.74 15.24
N SER A 79 -10.17 -14.45 15.84
CA SER A 79 -11.15 -13.53 15.24
C SER A 79 -10.59 -12.11 15.04
N THR A 80 -9.79 -11.63 15.99
CA THR A 80 -9.14 -10.33 15.90
C THR A 80 -8.08 -10.29 14.80
N LEU A 81 -7.30 -11.37 14.66
CA LEU A 81 -6.31 -11.54 13.60
C LEU A 81 -6.98 -11.53 12.21
N GLU A 82 -8.09 -12.25 12.05
CA GLU A 82 -8.87 -12.23 10.81
C GLU A 82 -9.36 -10.82 10.47
N ALA A 83 -9.79 -10.05 11.48
CA ALA A 83 -10.17 -8.65 11.28
C ALA A 83 -8.99 -7.75 10.88
N TYR A 84 -7.79 -7.97 11.40
CA TYR A 84 -6.58 -7.28 10.93
C TYR A 84 -6.22 -7.69 9.50
N GLN A 85 -6.32 -8.98 9.18
CA GLN A 85 -6.07 -9.50 7.83
C GLN A 85 -6.97 -8.83 6.80
N ALA A 86 -8.27 -8.76 7.09
CA ALA A 86 -9.25 -8.08 6.23
C ALA A 86 -8.94 -6.59 6.04
N ARG A 87 -8.44 -5.91 7.08
CA ARG A 87 -8.02 -4.50 7.00
C ARG A 87 -6.77 -4.30 6.16
N VAL A 88 -5.78 -5.20 6.28
CA VAL A 88 -4.59 -5.19 5.42
C VAL A 88 -5.01 -5.37 3.95
N ASP A 89 -5.89 -6.31 3.65
CA ASP A 89 -6.39 -6.54 2.28
C ASP A 89 -7.11 -5.30 1.73
N ALA A 90 -7.92 -4.62 2.55
CA ALA A 90 -8.57 -3.37 2.18
C ALA A 90 -7.56 -2.25 1.89
N CYS A 91 -6.52 -2.13 2.73
CA CYS A 91 -5.44 -1.15 2.54
C CYS A 91 -4.65 -1.42 1.25
N GLN A 92 -4.33 -2.68 0.96
CA GLN A 92 -3.65 -3.07 -0.28
C GLN A 92 -4.48 -2.69 -1.52
N LYS A 93 -5.78 -2.96 -1.50
CA LYS A 93 -6.70 -2.55 -2.58
C LYS A 93 -6.72 -1.03 -2.75
N ALA A 94 -6.80 -0.28 -1.65
CA ALA A 94 -6.78 1.18 -1.68
C ALA A 94 -5.46 1.73 -2.25
N LEU A 95 -4.33 1.15 -1.86
CA LEU A 95 -3.01 1.51 -2.37
C LEU A 95 -2.89 1.27 -3.88
N ILE A 96 -3.37 0.14 -4.38
CA ILE A 96 -3.39 -0.15 -5.81
C ILE A 96 -4.20 0.91 -6.57
N VAL A 97 -5.37 1.28 -6.06
CA VAL A 97 -6.21 2.34 -6.66
C VAL A 97 -5.49 3.69 -6.65
N ALA A 98 -4.83 4.06 -5.55
CA ALA A 98 -4.07 5.30 -5.45
C ALA A 98 -2.92 5.34 -6.47
N ARG A 99 -2.15 4.25 -6.59
CA ARG A 99 -1.06 4.12 -7.57
C ARG A 99 -1.55 4.21 -9.01
N ARG A 100 -2.65 3.54 -9.36
CA ARG A 100 -3.26 3.64 -10.70
C ARG A 100 -3.67 5.07 -11.05
N LYS A 101 -4.19 5.82 -10.08
CA LYS A 101 -4.56 7.24 -10.28
C LYS A 101 -3.33 8.11 -10.51
N LEU A 102 -2.22 7.86 -9.80
CA LEU A 102 -0.95 8.55 -10.01
C LEU A 102 -0.38 8.24 -11.39
N GLU A 103 -0.31 6.97 -11.77
CA GLU A 103 0.20 6.52 -13.07
C GLU A 103 -0.59 7.13 -14.24
N THR A 104 -1.93 7.20 -14.12
CA THR A 104 -2.78 7.87 -15.11
C THR A 104 -2.42 9.35 -15.26
N MET A 105 -2.11 10.04 -14.15
CA MET A 105 -1.70 11.44 -14.19
C MET A 105 -0.34 11.62 -14.87
N GLU A 106 0.61 10.70 -14.67
CA GLU A 106 1.91 10.71 -15.35
C GLU A 106 1.76 10.51 -16.85
N LYS A 107 0.89 9.59 -17.28
CA LYS A 107 0.56 9.39 -18.68
C LYS A 107 -0.05 10.65 -19.32
N ILE A 108 -0.92 11.35 -18.61
CA ILE A 108 -1.49 12.62 -19.10
C ILE A 108 -0.40 13.70 -19.19
N LYS A 109 0.48 13.80 -18.18
CA LYS A 109 1.58 14.78 -18.18
C LYS A 109 2.53 14.55 -19.36
N THR A 110 2.94 13.31 -19.60
CA THR A 110 3.84 12.96 -20.71
C THR A 110 3.18 13.19 -22.07
N LYS A 111 1.90 12.86 -22.23
CA LYS A 111 1.15 13.16 -23.47
C LYS A 111 1.12 14.66 -23.77
N ARG A 112 0.76 15.49 -22.78
CA ARG A 112 0.71 16.95 -22.95
C ARG A 112 2.08 17.56 -23.26
N LEU A 113 3.14 17.02 -22.67
CA LEU A 113 4.50 17.46 -22.96
C LEU A 113 4.85 17.22 -24.44
N ARG A 114 4.59 16.00 -24.94
CA ARG A 114 4.81 15.67 -26.35
C ARG A 114 3.97 16.53 -27.30
N GLU A 115 2.71 16.78 -26.96
CA GLU A 115 1.85 17.68 -27.75
C GLU A 115 2.39 19.11 -27.79
N HIS A 116 2.96 19.60 -26.68
CA HIS A 116 3.57 20.92 -26.62
C HIS A 116 4.87 20.98 -27.44
N GLU A 117 5.75 20.00 -27.30
CA GLU A 117 7.00 19.88 -28.08
C GLU A 117 6.72 19.80 -29.59
N ALA A 118 5.71 19.03 -29.99
CA ALA A 118 5.31 18.92 -31.40
C ALA A 118 4.76 20.24 -31.95
N LYS A 119 3.96 20.98 -31.17
CA LYS A 119 3.48 22.31 -31.56
C LYS A 119 4.64 23.29 -31.71
N TRP A 120 5.54 23.33 -30.73
CA TRP A 120 6.70 24.21 -30.75
C TRP A 120 7.58 23.93 -31.98
N SER A 121 7.88 22.66 -32.25
CA SER A 121 8.67 22.28 -33.44
C SER A 121 7.96 22.65 -34.75
N SER A 122 6.64 22.51 -34.81
CA SER A 122 5.86 22.93 -35.99
C SER A 122 5.82 24.45 -36.17
N GLU A 123 5.76 25.21 -35.08
CA GLU A 123 5.79 26.68 -35.10
C GLU A 123 7.17 27.18 -35.52
N GLU A 124 8.24 26.63 -34.94
CA GLU A 124 9.63 26.95 -35.30
C GLU A 124 9.92 26.63 -36.77
N GLN A 125 9.48 25.47 -37.27
CA GLN A 125 9.67 25.11 -38.66
C GLN A 125 8.88 26.02 -39.61
N ARG A 126 7.67 26.43 -39.22
CA ARG A 126 6.89 27.41 -39.98
C ARG A 126 7.57 28.78 -40.02
N GLU A 127 8.12 29.24 -38.90
CA GLU A 127 8.86 30.52 -38.85
C GLU A 127 10.10 30.48 -39.75
N LEU A 128 10.85 29.38 -39.75
CA LEU A 128 11.99 29.18 -40.64
C LEU A 128 11.56 29.17 -42.12
N ASP A 129 10.48 28.49 -42.46
CA ASP A 129 9.93 28.47 -43.83
C ASP A 129 9.48 29.88 -44.27
N GLU A 130 8.79 30.63 -43.40
CA GLU A 130 8.38 32.01 -43.67
C GLU A 130 9.58 32.95 -43.88
N LEU A 131 10.68 32.76 -43.14
CA LEU A 131 11.93 33.50 -43.33
C LEU A 131 12.62 33.16 -44.65
N MET A 132 12.66 31.89 -45.04
CA MET A 132 13.22 31.47 -46.34
C MET A 132 12.43 32.04 -47.52
N VAL A 133 11.10 32.07 -47.44
CA VAL A 133 10.24 32.66 -48.48
C VAL A 133 10.47 34.18 -48.57
N ARG A 134 10.60 34.88 -47.44
CA ARG A 134 10.91 36.33 -47.43
C ARG A 134 12.30 36.65 -47.95
N GLY A 135 13.32 35.86 -47.57
CA GLY A 135 14.68 36.00 -48.09
C GLY A 135 14.76 35.78 -49.60
N SER A 136 14.07 34.75 -50.09
CA SER A 136 13.97 34.47 -51.53
C SER A 136 13.21 35.57 -52.30
N ALA A 137 12.19 36.16 -51.68
CA ALA A 137 11.44 37.28 -52.27
C ALA A 137 12.23 38.60 -52.27
N SER A 138 13.15 38.81 -51.32
CA SER A 138 14.09 39.95 -51.36
C SER A 138 15.17 39.78 -52.42
N ASP A 139 15.65 38.56 -52.65
CA ASP A 139 16.64 38.27 -53.70
C ASP A 139 16.04 38.42 -55.11
N LEU A 140 14.77 38.05 -55.30
CA LEU A 140 14.04 38.25 -56.56
C LEU A 140 13.67 39.72 -56.85
N ARG A 141 13.78 40.63 -55.87
CA ARG A 141 13.50 42.07 -56.03
C ARG A 141 14.75 42.90 -56.30
N GLY A 142 15.93 42.27 -56.30
CA GLY A 142 17.23 42.91 -56.50
C GLY A 142 17.79 42.89 -57.93
N ASP A 143 17.04 42.35 -58.91
CA ASP A 143 17.57 42.10 -60.27
C ASP A 143 16.68 42.70 -61.38
N TYR A 144 16.36 43.99 -61.26
CA TYR A 144 15.93 44.82 -62.40
C TYR A 144 16.70 46.15 -62.37
N ALA A 145 17.88 46.15 -62.99
CA ALA A 145 18.61 47.34 -63.41
C ALA A 145 18.96 47.21 -64.90
#